data_AF-A0A7X7UQL1-F1
#
_entry.id   AF-A0A7X7UQL1-F1
#
_cell.length_a   1.000
_cell.length_b   1.000
_cell.length_c   1.000
_cell.angle_alpha   90.00
_cell.angle_beta   90.00
_cell.angle_gamma   90.00
#
_symmetry.space_group_name_H-M   'P 1'
#
loop_
_entity.id
_entity.type
_entity.pdbx_description
1 polymer ?
#
loop_
_entity_poly.entity_id
_entity_poly.type
_entity_poly.pdbx_seq_one_letter_code
_entity_poly.pdbx_strand_id
1 'polypeptide(L)'
;MLYAQDFDYEKNEGYNIELKLNTSSKTVTKQVIDDCHCNPKLLWQQLGSPNLLTREQVEEIKDKSKLIVKKQDFYSEDNRTIINIKLRTNDVVLLTFEQ
;
A
#
# COMPACT_ATOMS: atom_id res chain seq x y z
N MET A 1 -6.83 -29.51 -6.31
CA MET A 1 -5.45 -29.28 -5.84
C MET A 1 -5.51 -28.54 -4.53
N LEU A 2 -4.65 -28.92 -3.57
CA LEU A 2 -4.50 -28.22 -2.30
C LEU A 2 -4.06 -26.77 -2.55
N TYR A 3 -4.75 -25.79 -1.97
CA TYR A 3 -4.12 -24.49 -1.73
C TYR A 3 -3.02 -24.76 -0.70
N ALA A 4 -1.76 -24.60 -1.09
CA ALA A 4 -0.69 -24.46 -0.13
C ALA A 4 -0.90 -23.12 0.58
N GLN A 5 -1.76 -23.10 1.60
CA GLN A 5 -1.71 -22.04 2.60
C GLN A 5 -0.38 -22.21 3.30
N ASP A 6 0.54 -21.33 2.97
CA ASP A 6 1.81 -21.20 3.65
C ASP A 6 1.56 -20.42 4.94
N PHE A 7 1.71 -21.10 6.08
CA PHE A 7 1.48 -20.53 7.42
C PHE A 7 2.73 -19.84 7.98
N ASP A 8 3.75 -19.62 7.15
CA ASP A 8 4.93 -18.88 7.56
C ASP A 8 4.59 -17.39 7.75
N TYR A 9 4.40 -17.01 9.01
CA TYR A 9 4.13 -15.64 9.43
C TYR A 9 5.31 -14.68 9.21
N GLU A 10 6.53 -15.19 9.03
CA GLU A 10 7.72 -14.37 8.77
C GLU A 10 8.03 -14.22 7.28
N LYS A 11 7.27 -14.91 6.42
CA LYS A 11 7.46 -14.89 4.98
C LYS A 11 7.30 -13.47 4.42
N ASN A 12 8.39 -12.93 3.87
CA ASN A 12 8.41 -11.59 3.26
C ASN A 12 8.87 -11.68 1.80
N GLU A 13 7.93 -12.02 0.91
CA GLU A 13 8.16 -12.15 -0.52
C GLU A 13 7.74 -10.88 -1.26
N GLY A 14 8.42 -10.58 -2.36
CA GLY A 14 8.08 -9.48 -3.26
C GLY A 14 7.56 -9.99 -4.60
N TYR A 15 6.49 -9.38 -5.10
CA TYR A 15 5.84 -9.71 -6.35
C TYR A 15 5.79 -8.48 -7.26
N ASN A 16 6.14 -8.67 -8.52
CA ASN A 16 5.90 -7.67 -9.57
C ASN A 16 4.58 -8.04 -10.25
N ILE A 17 3.61 -7.14 -10.24
CA ILE A 17 2.28 -7.35 -10.80
C ILE A 17 2.08 -6.37 -11.95
N GLU A 18 1.76 -6.91 -13.12
CA GLU A 18 1.30 -6.13 -14.27
C GLU A 18 -0.23 -6.23 -14.33
N LEU A 19 -0.90 -5.08 -14.31
CA LEU A 19 -2.34 -4.97 -14.48
C LEU A 19 -2.64 -4.36 -15.84
N LYS A 20 -3.48 -5.04 -16.64
CA LYS A 20 -3.96 -4.57 -17.94
C LYS A 20 -5.48 -4.41 -17.88
N LEU A 21 -5.96 -3.19 -17.96
CA LEU A 21 -7.39 -2.88 -17.95
C LEU A 21 -7.84 -2.52 -19.36
N ASN A 22 -8.98 -3.07 -19.79
CA ASN A 22 -9.58 -2.80 -21.11
C ASN A 22 -10.32 -1.46 -21.17
N THR A 23 -9.69 -0.41 -20.65
CA THR A 23 -10.18 0.97 -20.70
C THR A 23 -9.01 1.91 -20.80
N SER A 24 -9.21 3.07 -21.42
CA SER A 24 -8.31 4.21 -21.25
C SER A 24 -8.65 4.92 -19.94
N SER A 25 -7.61 5.39 -19.25
CA SER A 25 -7.71 6.18 -18.03
C SER A 25 -7.01 7.52 -18.26
N LYS A 26 -7.58 8.62 -17.79
CA LYS A 26 -6.92 9.94 -17.75
C LYS A 26 -6.02 10.07 -16.54
N THR A 27 -6.46 9.53 -15.42
CA THR A 27 -5.76 9.58 -14.14
C THR A 27 -5.84 8.25 -13.45
N VAL A 28 -4.72 7.85 -12.84
CA VAL A 28 -4.67 6.73 -11.91
C VAL A 28 -4.10 7.24 -10.60
N THR A 29 -4.79 6.94 -9.51
CA THR A 29 -4.30 7.22 -8.16
C THR A 29 -4.15 5.93 -7.37
N LYS A 30 -3.29 5.99 -6.36
CA LYS A 30 -3.05 4.90 -5.42
C LYS A 30 -3.11 5.33 -3.98
N GLN A 31 -3.55 4.41 -3.14
CA GLN A 31 -3.45 4.47 -1.69
C GLN A 31 -2.80 3.16 -1.23
N VAL A 32 -1.85 3.22 -0.30
CA VAL A 32 -1.01 2.09 0.08
C VAL A 32 -0.99 1.95 1.59
N ILE A 33 -1.15 0.73 2.07
CA ILE A 33 -0.85 0.31 3.44
C ILE A 33 0.25 -0.75 3.30
N ASP A 34 1.43 -0.44 3.83
CA ASP A 34 2.61 -1.31 3.81
C ASP A 34 3.43 -1.10 5.11
N ASP A 35 4.61 -1.71 5.20
CA ASP A 35 5.47 -1.56 6.39
C ASP A 35 5.84 -0.10 6.70
N CYS A 36 5.88 0.76 5.70
CA CYS A 36 6.33 2.16 5.76
C CYS A 36 5.19 3.18 5.72
N HIS A 37 3.99 2.80 5.24
CA HIS A 37 2.85 3.68 5.03
C HIS A 37 1.65 3.17 5.82
N CYS A 38 0.97 4.08 6.51
CA CYS A 38 -0.20 3.74 7.34
C CYS A 38 0.09 2.73 8.46
N ASN A 39 1.33 2.69 8.94
CA ASN A 39 1.76 1.80 10.01
C ASN A 39 1.97 2.58 11.33
N PRO A 40 0.91 2.82 12.13
CA PRO A 40 1.03 3.50 13.42
C PRO A 40 1.86 2.70 14.43
N LYS A 41 1.93 1.37 14.29
CA LYS A 41 2.74 0.51 15.15
C LYS A 41 4.23 0.81 14.99
N LEU A 42 4.71 0.97 13.76
CA LEU A 42 6.10 1.36 13.50
C LEU A 42 6.43 2.71 14.16
N LEU A 43 5.54 3.70 14.02
CA LEU A 43 5.73 5.02 14.63
C LEU A 43 5.75 4.93 16.17
N TRP A 44 4.86 4.14 16.78
CA TRP A 44 4.87 3.88 18.21
C TRP A 44 6.17 3.18 18.67
N GLN A 45 6.67 2.22 17.89
CA GLN A 45 7.95 1.56 18.16
C GLN A 45 9.12 2.56 18.10
N GLN A 46 9.13 3.49 17.15
CA GLN A 46 10.12 4.55 17.03
C GLN A 46 10.12 5.52 18.22
N LEU A 47 8.98 5.70 18.89
CA LEU A 47 8.88 6.45 20.16
C LEU A 47 9.41 5.66 21.38
N GLY A 48 9.95 4.46 21.18
CA GLY A 48 10.44 3.60 22.27
C GLY A 48 9.37 2.69 22.86
N SER A 49 8.26 2.46 22.16
CA SER A 49 7.16 1.60 22.61
C SER A 49 6.59 1.97 23.99
N PRO A 50 6.27 3.26 24.26
CA PRO A 50 5.82 3.69 25.58
C PRO A 50 4.47 3.04 25.94
N ASN A 51 4.30 2.69 27.21
CA ASN A 51 3.04 2.16 27.74
C ASN A 51 1.91 3.20 27.74
N LEU A 52 2.26 4.49 27.90
CA LEU A 52 1.33 5.61 27.88
C LEU A 52 1.85 6.68 26.92
N LEU A 53 1.05 6.99 25.91
CA LEU A 53 1.33 8.08 24.97
C LEU A 53 0.77 9.39 25.51
N THR A 54 1.49 10.48 25.30
CA THR A 54 0.93 11.82 25.49
C THR A 54 -0.05 12.13 24.37
N ARG A 55 -0.93 13.11 24.58
CA ARG A 55 -1.88 13.56 23.55
C ARG A 55 -1.15 14.00 22.27
N GLU A 56 -0.04 14.72 22.41
CA GLU A 56 0.76 15.19 21.28
C GLU A 56 1.32 14.04 20.45
N GLN A 57 1.86 13.00 21.11
CA GLN A 57 2.35 11.80 20.43
C GLN A 57 1.24 11.04 19.72
N VAL A 58 0.05 10.96 20.30
CA VAL A 58 -1.11 10.34 19.64
C VAL A 58 -1.48 11.08 18.36
N GLU A 59 -1.54 12.41 18.40
CA GLU A 59 -1.89 13.22 17.21
C GLU A 59 -0.78 13.14 16.15
N GLU A 60 0.49 13.11 16.55
CA GLU A 60 1.61 12.91 15.64
C GLU A 60 1.55 11.55 14.94
N ILE A 61 1.29 10.46 15.67
CA ILE A 61 1.13 9.13 15.08
C ILE A 61 -0.03 9.13 14.07
N LYS A 62 -1.20 9.67 14.45
CA LYS A 62 -2.37 9.73 13.57
C LYS A 62 -2.08 10.49 12.27
N ASP A 63 -1.41 11.64 12.37
CA ASP A 63 -1.11 12.46 11.20
C ASP A 63 -0.09 11.77 10.28
N LYS A 64 0.96 11.18 10.85
CA LYS A 64 2.00 10.48 10.08
C LYS A 64 1.51 9.15 9.49
N SER A 65 0.58 8.46 10.14
CA SER A 65 0.01 7.19 9.65
C SER A 65 -1.26 7.37 8.81
N LYS A 66 -1.65 8.60 8.46
CA LYS A 66 -2.87 8.82 7.67
C LYS A 66 -2.72 8.26 6.25
N LEU A 67 -3.82 7.73 5.73
CA LEU A 67 -3.88 7.27 4.35
C LEU A 67 -3.85 8.46 3.40
N ILE A 68 -2.89 8.45 2.47
CA ILE A 68 -2.71 9.52 1.48
C ILE A 68 -2.90 8.98 0.07
N VAL A 69 -3.56 9.80 -0.75
CA VAL A 69 -3.74 9.52 -2.18
C VAL A 69 -2.51 10.05 -2.93
N LYS A 70 -1.87 9.18 -3.72
CA LYS A 70 -0.73 9.53 -4.58
C LYS A 70 -1.10 9.26 -6.04
N LYS A 71 -0.52 10.02 -6.97
CA LYS A 71 -0.60 9.67 -8.40
C LYS A 71 0.16 8.35 -8.65
N GLN A 72 -0.38 7.52 -9.54
CA GLN A 72 0.26 6.30 -9.99
C GLN A 72 0.55 6.42 -11.49
N ASP A 73 1.79 6.18 -11.87
CA ASP A 73 2.19 6.17 -13.26
C ASP A 73 1.59 4.96 -13.97
N PHE A 74 1.13 5.19 -15.19
CA PHE A 74 0.56 4.19 -16.08
C PHE A 74 0.91 4.54 -17.52
N TYR A 75 0.79 3.56 -18.41
CA TYR A 75 0.89 3.78 -19.84
C TYR A 75 -0.37 3.26 -20.53
N SER A 76 -0.63 3.81 -21.72
CA SER A 76 -1.76 3.42 -22.54
C SER A 76 -1.26 2.75 -23.81
N GLU A 77 -1.79 1.58 -24.12
CA GLU A 77 -1.49 0.81 -25.33
C GLU A 77 -2.81 0.21 -25.84
N ASP A 78 -3.13 0.36 -27.13
CA ASP A 78 -4.35 -0.21 -27.74
C ASP A 78 -5.65 0.04 -26.97
N ASN A 79 -5.85 1.26 -26.45
CA ASN A 79 -6.99 1.66 -25.62
C ASN A 79 -7.11 0.87 -24.29
N ARG A 80 -5.98 0.34 -23.81
CA ARG A 80 -5.83 -0.29 -22.50
C ARG A 80 -4.93 0.53 -21.61
N THR A 81 -5.26 0.61 -20.33
CA THR A 81 -4.38 1.17 -19.30
C THR A 81 -3.57 0.04 -18.70
N ILE A 82 -2.25 0.22 -18.67
CA ILE A 82 -1.31 -0.75 -18.14
C ILE A 82 -0.53 -0.13 -16.98
N ILE A 83 -0.45 -0.88 -15.88
CA ILE A 83 0.23 -0.47 -14.64
C ILE A 83 1.14 -1.59 -14.18
N ASN A 84 2.34 -1.22 -13.75
CA ASN A 84 3.24 -2.10 -13.03
C ASN A 84 3.34 -1.66 -11.58
N ILE A 85 3.03 -2.57 -10.66
CA ILE A 85 3.19 -2.35 -9.22
C ILE A 85 4.07 -3.44 -8.62
N LYS A 86 4.76 -3.11 -7.52
CA LYS A 86 5.49 -4.06 -6.70
C LYS A 86 4.79 -4.14 -5.36
N LEU A 87 4.43 -5.35 -4.94
CA LEU A 87 3.84 -5.62 -3.63
C LEU A 87 4.71 -6.59 -2.86
N ARG A 88 4.77 -6.44 -1.56
CA ARG A 88 5.36 -7.41 -0.63
C ARG A 88 4.27 -8.12 0.17
N THR A 89 4.65 -9.15 0.93
CA THR A 89 3.73 -9.78 1.88
C THR A 89 3.08 -8.70 2.78
N ASN A 90 1.76 -8.79 2.94
CA ASN A 90 0.92 -7.86 3.73
C ASN A 90 0.72 -6.45 3.15
N ASP A 91 1.29 -6.14 1.98
CA ASP A 91 0.99 -4.87 1.31
C ASP A 91 -0.45 -4.87 0.79
N VAL A 92 -1.17 -3.78 1.02
CA VAL A 92 -2.49 -3.52 0.48
C VAL A 92 -2.45 -2.25 -0.36
N VAL A 93 -2.89 -2.35 -1.61
CA VAL A 93 -2.96 -1.20 -2.53
C VAL A 93 -4.35 -1.09 -3.11
N LEU A 94 -4.92 0.12 -3.01
CA LEU A 94 -6.11 0.52 -3.76
C LEU A 94 -5.67 1.35 -4.95
N LEU A 95 -6.10 0.96 -6.15
CA LEU A 95 -5.93 1.72 -7.38
C LEU A 95 -7.29 2.25 -7.85
N THR A 96 -7.36 3.56 -8.10
CA THR A 96 -8.55 4.23 -8.62
C THR A 96 -8.25 4.78 -10.01
N PHE A 97 -9.11 4.46 -10.97
CA PHE A 97 -8.97 4.81 -12.38
C PHE A 97 -10.08 5.77 -12.77
N GLU A 98 -9.73 6.93 -13.32
CA GLU A 98 -10.68 7.95 -13.78
C GLU A 98 -10.60 8.10 -15.31
N GLN A 99 -11.75 8.21 -15.96
CA GLN A 99 -11.89 8.22 -17.44
C GLN A 99 -12.10 9.61 -18.02
#